data_AF-T1C361-F1
#
_entry.id   AF-T1C361-F1
#
_cell.length_a   1.000
_cell.length_b   1.000
_cell.length_c   1.000
_cell.angle_alpha   90.00
_cell.angle_beta   90.00
_cell.angle_gamma   90.00
#
_symmetry.space_group_name_H-M   'P 1'
#
loop_
_entity.id
_entity.type
_entity.pdbx_description
1 polymer ?
#
loop_
_entity_poly.entity_id
_entity_poly.type
_entity_poly.pdbx_seq_one_letter_code
_entity_poly.pdbx_strand_id
1 'polypeptide(L)'
;GLKDGDPVWAEVTSTRDNCLGQRCPQFSRCHVGAARRAALEADLVIVNHHLLLADLALKEDGFGDLLGAADAVILDEAHQIPDLATQLFGAEVGSRRIETLLAEIESRVTPRRAGGDEGVELRRLGETARAVRECLGRMIHAL
;
A
#
# COMPACT_ATOMS: atom_id res chain seq x y z
N GLY A 1 -25.79 -11.87 5.12
CA GLY A 1 -24.33 -11.78 5.24
C GLY A 1 -23.90 -10.39 4.84
N LEU A 2 -22.79 -9.89 5.39
CA LEU A 2 -22.17 -8.62 5.00
C LEU A 2 -21.76 -8.68 3.52
N LYS A 3 -21.82 -7.55 2.82
CA LYS A 3 -21.39 -7.44 1.41
C LYS A 3 -19.88 -7.10 1.36
N ASP A 4 -19.20 -7.40 0.26
CA ASP A 4 -17.74 -7.19 0.14
C ASP A 4 -17.30 -5.72 0.30
N GLY A 5 -18.17 -4.76 -0.02
CA GLY A 5 -17.90 -3.33 0.12
C GLY A 5 -18.37 -2.71 1.46
N ASP A 6 -18.77 -3.53 2.43
CA ASP A 6 -19.25 -3.03 3.72
C ASP A 6 -18.10 -2.34 4.49
N PRO A 7 -18.28 -1.10 5.00
CA PRO A 7 -17.25 -0.36 5.73
C PRO A 7 -16.64 -1.13 6.90
N VAL A 8 -17.39 -2.06 7.51
CA VAL A 8 -16.91 -2.88 8.63
C VAL A 8 -15.64 -3.66 8.28
N TRP A 9 -15.45 -4.06 7.02
CA TRP A 9 -14.25 -4.78 6.60
C TRP A 9 -12.98 -3.97 6.82
N ALA A 10 -13.01 -2.66 6.61
CA ALA A 10 -11.86 -1.79 6.84
C ALA A 10 -11.48 -1.73 8.33
N GLU A 11 -12.44 -1.91 9.23
CA GLU A 11 -12.21 -1.89 10.69
C GLU A 11 -11.71 -3.22 11.24
N VAL A 12 -12.09 -4.35 10.62
CA VAL A 12 -11.74 -5.70 11.11
C VAL A 12 -10.59 -6.36 10.34
N THR A 13 -10.19 -5.80 9.19
CA THR A 13 -9.11 -6.35 8.37
C THR A 13 -7.76 -5.86 8.87
N SER A 14 -6.87 -6.82 9.16
CA SER A 14 -5.47 -6.51 9.39
C SER A 14 -4.76 -6.24 8.06
N THR A 15 -4.18 -5.06 7.93
CA THR A 15 -3.31 -4.64 6.82
C THR A 15 -1.86 -4.59 7.28
N ARG A 16 -0.93 -4.35 6.35
CA ARG A 16 0.49 -4.16 6.69
C ARG A 16 0.69 -3.04 7.71
N ASP A 17 -0.09 -1.96 7.61
CA ASP A 17 0.13 -0.73 8.38
C ASP A 17 -0.51 -0.79 9.78
N ASN A 18 -1.50 -1.66 10.00
CA ASN A 18 -2.16 -1.81 11.31
C ASN A 18 -1.77 -3.10 12.06
N CYS A 19 -0.96 -3.97 11.45
CA CYS A 19 -0.50 -5.21 12.08
C CYS A 19 0.56 -4.91 13.15
N LEU A 20 0.30 -5.36 14.39
CA LEU A 20 1.23 -5.17 15.51
C LEU A 20 2.42 -6.15 15.51
N GLY A 21 2.43 -7.13 14.59
CA GLY A 21 3.49 -8.13 14.46
C GLY A 21 3.69 -8.94 15.75
N GLN A 22 4.95 -9.13 16.16
CA GLN A 22 5.28 -9.86 17.38
C GLN A 22 4.75 -9.21 18.67
N ARG A 23 4.42 -7.91 18.64
CA ARG A 23 3.82 -7.21 19.79
C ARG A 23 2.32 -7.50 19.94
N CYS A 24 1.72 -8.23 18.99
CA CYS A 24 0.32 -8.63 19.07
C CYS A 24 0.09 -9.57 20.27
N PRO A 25 -0.84 -9.27 21.21
CA PRO A 25 -1.14 -10.14 22.34
C PRO A 25 -1.62 -11.54 21.95
N GLN A 26 -2.12 -11.68 20.73
CA GLN A 26 -2.65 -12.92 20.17
C GLN A 26 -1.72 -13.57 19.16
N PHE A 27 -0.44 -13.15 19.11
CA PHE A 27 0.54 -13.65 18.14
C PHE A 27 0.74 -15.18 18.22
N SER A 28 0.64 -15.76 19.42
CA SER A 28 0.75 -17.20 19.65
C SER A 28 -0.30 -18.01 18.88
N ARG A 29 -1.52 -17.46 18.72
CA ARG A 29 -2.64 -18.08 17.98
C ARG A 29 -2.90 -17.46 16.61
N CYS A 30 -2.01 -16.59 16.14
CA CYS A 30 -2.16 -15.93 14.85
C CYS A 30 -1.90 -16.92 13.71
N HIS A 31 -2.89 -17.18 12.86
CA HIS A 31 -2.76 -18.08 11.71
C HIS A 31 -1.69 -17.63 10.73
N VAL A 32 -1.61 -16.32 10.44
CA VAL A 32 -0.57 -15.75 9.57
C VAL A 32 0.82 -15.93 10.16
N GLY A 33 0.97 -15.67 11.47
CA GLY A 33 2.23 -15.87 12.19
C GLY A 33 2.65 -17.35 12.25
N ALA A 34 1.70 -18.26 12.45
CA ALA A 34 1.95 -19.69 12.45
C ALA A 34 2.36 -20.21 11.06
N ALA A 35 1.66 -19.78 10.01
CA ALA A 35 2.00 -20.11 8.62
C ALA A 35 3.40 -19.58 8.25
N ARG A 36 3.76 -18.36 8.67
CA ARG A 36 5.11 -17.82 8.45
C ARG A 36 6.19 -18.64 9.15
N ARG A 37 5.98 -19.04 10.41
CA ARG A 37 6.93 -19.91 11.12
C ARG A 37 7.09 -21.26 10.42
N ALA A 38 5.98 -21.89 10.03
CA ALA A 38 6.01 -23.15 9.31
C ALA A 38 6.75 -23.02 7.96
N ALA A 39 6.57 -21.91 7.24
CA ALA A 39 7.30 -21.65 5.99
C ALA A 39 8.81 -21.48 6.21
N LEU A 40 9.23 -20.80 7.28
CA LEU A 40 10.66 -20.61 7.62
C LEU A 40 11.37 -21.91 8.04
N GLU A 41 10.62 -22.88 8.56
CA GLU A 41 11.15 -24.19 8.97
C GLU A 41 11.07 -25.24 7.85
N ALA A 42 10.45 -24.92 6.73
CA ALA A 42 10.23 -25.86 5.63
C ALA A 42 11.43 -25.89 4.66
N ASP A 43 11.77 -27.09 4.17
CA ASP A 43 12.78 -27.28 3.12
C ASP A 43 12.30 -26.78 1.75
N LEU A 44 10.98 -26.73 1.53
CA LEU A 44 10.34 -26.29 0.29
C LEU A 44 9.08 -25.48 0.60
N VAL A 45 9.01 -24.27 0.05
CA VAL A 45 7.84 -23.39 0.16
C VAL A 45 7.32 -23.07 -1.24
N ILE A 46 6.04 -23.32 -1.46
CA ILE A 46 5.35 -22.95 -2.70
C ILE A 46 4.51 -21.70 -2.42
N VAL A 47 4.79 -20.64 -3.17
CA VAL A 47 4.07 -19.37 -3.08
C VAL A 47 3.61 -18.92 -4.46
N ASN A 48 2.63 -18.00 -4.49
CA ASN A 48 2.30 -17.29 -5.71
C ASN A 48 3.40 -16.25 -6.02
N HIS A 49 3.65 -15.98 -7.31
CA HIS A 49 4.50 -14.91 -7.81
C HIS A 49 4.25 -13.54 -7.17
N HIS A 50 3.00 -13.18 -6.87
CA HIS A 50 2.67 -11.92 -6.20
C HIS A 50 3.30 -11.83 -4.81
N LEU A 51 3.27 -12.94 -4.05
CA LEU A 51 3.84 -12.99 -2.71
C LEU A 51 5.37 -12.98 -2.76
N LEU A 52 5.95 -13.70 -3.72
CA LEU A 52 7.39 -13.71 -3.96
C LEU A 52 7.91 -12.30 -4.29
N LEU A 53 7.27 -11.60 -5.24
CA LEU A 53 7.68 -10.26 -5.64
C LEU A 53 7.45 -9.23 -4.54
N ALA A 54 6.37 -9.35 -3.76
CA ALA A 54 6.14 -8.50 -2.59
C ALA A 54 7.21 -8.72 -1.49
N ASP A 55 7.63 -9.97 -1.24
CA ASP A 55 8.74 -10.28 -0.32
C ASP A 55 10.06 -9.67 -0.81
N LEU A 56 10.35 -9.76 -2.11
CA LEU A 56 11.54 -9.15 -2.71
C LEU A 56 11.53 -7.62 -2.58
N ALA A 57 10.40 -6.96 -2.79
CA ALA A 57 10.27 -5.51 -2.60
C ALA A 57 10.50 -5.09 -1.14
N LEU A 58 9.99 -5.87 -0.18
CA LEU A 58 10.16 -5.58 1.26
C LEU A 58 11.62 -5.76 1.73
N LYS A 59 12.37 -6.69 1.11
CA LYS A 59 13.79 -6.89 1.39
C LYS A 59 14.63 -5.67 1.04
N GLU A 60 14.29 -4.94 -0.03
CA GLU A 60 14.99 -3.69 -0.39
C GLU A 60 14.75 -2.58 0.66
N ASP A 61 13.55 -2.52 1.23
CA ASP A 61 13.18 -1.52 2.26
C ASP A 61 13.67 -1.90 3.68
N GLY A 62 14.31 -3.06 3.86
CA GLY A 62 14.82 -3.55 5.15
C GLY A 62 13.73 -3.98 6.14
N PHE A 63 12.48 -4.12 5.70
CA PHE A 63 11.33 -4.47 6.54
C PHE A 63 10.99 -5.97 6.43
N GLY A 64 11.76 -6.80 7.16
CA GLY A 64 11.38 -8.13 7.63
C GLY A 64 11.02 -9.18 6.57
N ASP A 65 11.87 -10.22 6.48
CA ASP A 65 11.65 -11.40 5.64
C ASP A 65 10.29 -12.07 5.86
N LEU A 66 9.51 -12.18 4.78
CA LEU A 66 8.26 -12.93 4.74
C LEU A 66 8.52 -14.41 4.49
N LEU A 67 9.42 -14.70 3.56
CA LEU A 67 9.77 -16.06 3.12
C LEU A 67 11.18 -16.50 3.52
N GLY A 68 11.99 -15.62 4.12
CA GLY A 68 13.37 -15.93 4.51
C GLY A 68 14.35 -15.87 3.34
N ALA A 69 15.58 -16.34 3.57
CA ALA A 69 16.56 -16.59 2.53
C ALA A 69 16.30 -17.96 1.90
N ALA A 70 16.24 -18.01 0.57
CA ALA A 70 16.15 -19.24 -0.19
C ALA A 70 17.45 -19.45 -0.98
N ASP A 71 17.97 -20.67 -0.97
CA ASP A 71 19.18 -21.03 -1.74
C ASP A 71 18.92 -21.04 -3.25
N ALA A 72 17.69 -21.35 -3.65
CA ALA A 72 17.23 -21.33 -5.03
C ALA A 72 15.74 -21.00 -5.12
N VAL A 73 15.34 -20.37 -6.22
CA VAL A 73 13.95 -20.05 -6.54
C VAL A 73 13.61 -20.64 -7.91
N ILE A 74 12.55 -21.45 -7.97
CA ILE A 74 12.02 -22.00 -9.21
C ILE A 74 10.79 -21.19 -9.58
N LEU A 75 10.83 -20.55 -10.75
CA LEU A 75 9.72 -19.76 -11.28
C LEU A 75 8.96 -20.62 -12.29
N ASP A 76 7.74 -20.99 -11.95
CA ASP A 76 6.81 -21.57 -12.92
C ASP A 76 6.23 -20.47 -13.80
N GLU A 77 6.01 -20.74 -15.08
CA GLU A 77 5.52 -19.73 -16.02
C GLU A 77 6.30 -18.40 -16.00
N ALA A 78 7.63 -18.49 -15.88
CA ALA A 78 8.53 -17.35 -15.69
C ALA A 78 8.35 -16.21 -16.71
N HIS A 79 7.75 -16.50 -17.87
CA HIS A 79 7.40 -15.51 -18.89
C HIS A 79 6.42 -14.43 -18.39
N GLN A 80 5.63 -14.69 -17.34
CA GLN A 80 4.68 -13.72 -16.75
C GLN A 80 5.34 -12.75 -15.74
N ILE A 81 6.53 -13.09 -15.26
CA ILE A 81 7.21 -12.33 -14.20
C ILE A 81 7.52 -10.87 -14.59
N PRO A 82 7.99 -10.56 -15.82
CA PRO A 82 8.29 -9.18 -16.19
C PRO A 82 7.07 -8.25 -16.10
N ASP A 83 5.91 -8.71 -16.56
CA ASP A 83 4.67 -7.94 -16.52
C ASP A 83 4.22 -7.70 -15.07
N LEU A 84 4.26 -8.75 -14.25
CA LEU A 84 3.86 -8.67 -12.84
C LEU A 84 4.83 -7.80 -12.02
N ALA A 85 6.13 -7.90 -12.29
CA ALA A 85 7.14 -7.04 -11.67
C ALA A 85 6.93 -5.57 -12.04
N THR A 86 6.59 -5.29 -13.31
CA THR A 86 6.27 -3.92 -13.75
C THR A 86 5.07 -3.35 -12.98
N GLN A 87 4.05 -4.16 -12.71
CA GLN A 87 2.89 -3.72 -11.93
C GLN A 87 3.20 -3.50 -10.44
N LEU A 88 4.05 -4.35 -9.84
CA LEU A 88 4.35 -4.29 -8.40
C LEU A 88 5.43 -3.26 -8.05
N PHE A 89 6.47 -3.13 -8.86
CA PHE A 89 7.55 -2.16 -8.67
C PHE A 89 7.30 -0.84 -9.42
N GLY A 90 6.34 -0.81 -10.34
CA GLY A 90 5.92 0.39 -11.03
C GLY A 90 5.08 1.31 -10.14
N ALA A 91 5.15 2.61 -10.42
CA ALA A 91 4.27 3.59 -9.81
C ALA A 91 3.19 3.99 -10.82
N GLU A 92 1.93 3.66 -10.51
CA GLU A 92 0.79 4.13 -11.29
C GLU A 92 0.12 5.34 -10.61
N VAL A 93 -0.04 6.41 -11.40
CA VAL A 93 -0.77 7.61 -11.00
C VAL A 93 -1.93 7.80 -11.96
N GLY A 94 -3.15 7.50 -11.50
CA GLY A 94 -4.39 7.75 -12.23
C GLY A 94 -5.06 9.06 -11.80
N SER A 95 -5.87 9.64 -12.69
CA SER A 95 -6.65 10.86 -12.43
C SER A 95 -7.46 10.77 -11.14
N ARG A 96 -8.17 9.64 -10.92
CA ARG A 96 -8.96 9.42 -9.70
C ARG A 96 -8.13 9.41 -8.43
N ARG A 97 -6.90 8.89 -8.48
CA ARG A 97 -5.98 8.88 -7.32
C ARG A 97 -5.50 10.30 -7.00
N ILE A 98 -5.23 11.10 -8.04
CA ILE A 98 -4.92 12.52 -7.89
C ILE A 98 -6.12 13.26 -7.27
N GLU A 99 -7.35 13.04 -7.76
CA GLU A 99 -8.55 13.68 -7.21
C GLU A 99 -8.77 13.38 -5.73
N THR A 100 -8.61 12.11 -5.32
CA THR A 100 -8.69 11.71 -3.91
C THR A 100 -7.65 12.45 -3.07
N LEU A 101 -6.38 12.49 -3.52
CA LEU A 101 -5.32 13.19 -2.81
C LEU A 101 -5.59 14.69 -2.68
N LEU A 102 -6.09 15.34 -3.74
CA LEU A 102 -6.46 16.76 -3.73
C LEU A 102 -7.62 17.01 -2.75
N ALA A 103 -8.61 16.12 -2.68
CA ALA A 103 -9.70 16.22 -1.73
C ALA A 103 -9.22 16.06 -0.27
N GLU A 104 -8.31 15.12 -0.02
CA GLU A 104 -7.68 14.97 1.30
C GLU A 104 -6.89 16.21 1.71
N ILE A 105 -6.05 16.77 0.82
CA ILE A 105 -5.29 18.00 1.08
C ILE A 105 -6.25 19.15 1.42
N GLU A 106 -7.28 19.38 0.60
CA GLU A 106 -8.27 20.45 0.84
C GLU A 106 -9.00 20.28 2.18
N SER A 107 -9.35 19.04 2.55
CA SER A 107 -9.98 18.76 3.84
C SER A 107 -9.07 19.10 5.02
N ARG A 108 -7.76 18.87 4.90
CA ARG A 108 -6.75 19.14 5.95
C ARG A 108 -6.33 20.60 6.01
N VAL A 109 -6.44 21.31 4.89
CA VAL A 109 -6.14 22.75 4.76
C VAL A 109 -7.33 23.62 5.22
N THR A 110 -8.50 23.05 5.54
CA THR A 110 -9.58 23.83 6.17
C THR A 110 -9.08 24.46 7.46
N PRO A 111 -9.22 25.80 7.63
CA PRO A 111 -8.46 26.55 8.61
C PRO A 111 -9.05 26.34 10.01
N ARG A 112 -8.69 25.26 10.68
CA ARG A 112 -8.85 25.12 12.13
C ARG A 112 -7.51 25.41 12.79
N ARG A 113 -7.21 26.72 12.92
CA ARG A 113 -6.27 27.32 13.89
C ARG A 113 -4.76 27.33 13.57
N ALA A 114 -4.32 27.52 12.32
CA ALA A 114 -2.93 27.87 12.03
C ALA A 114 -2.77 29.39 11.83
N GLY A 115 -2.19 30.09 12.81
CA GLY A 115 -1.75 31.48 12.68
C GLY A 115 -0.22 31.54 12.56
N GLY A 116 0.31 32.50 11.81
CA GLY A 116 1.75 32.61 11.52
C GLY A 116 2.12 32.11 10.12
N ASP A 117 3.42 31.86 9.90
CA ASP A 117 4.02 31.47 8.61
C ASP A 117 3.44 30.16 8.05
N GLU A 118 3.17 29.20 8.95
CA GLU A 118 2.51 27.91 8.65
C GLU A 118 1.10 28.09 8.06
N GLY A 119 0.37 29.12 8.52
CA GLY A 119 -0.95 29.46 7.98
C GLY A 119 -0.90 30.12 6.59
N VAL A 120 0.25 30.65 6.18
CA VAL A 120 0.49 31.17 4.83
C VAL A 120 0.83 30.01 3.88
N GLU A 121 1.68 29.08 4.30
CA GLU A 121 2.02 27.89 3.52
C GLU A 121 0.81 26.98 3.28
N LEU A 122 0.00 26.72 4.31
CA LEU A 122 -1.23 25.92 4.18
C LEU A 122 -2.20 26.53 3.15
N ARG A 123 -2.34 27.87 3.15
CA ARG A 123 -3.17 28.57 2.16
C ARG A 123 -2.63 28.40 0.74
N ARG A 124 -1.32 28.59 0.54
CA ARG A 124 -0.66 28.37 -0.76
C ARG A 124 -0.81 26.94 -1.26
N LEU A 125 -0.73 25.96 -0.35
CA LEU A 125 -0.93 24.55 -0.68
C LEU A 125 -2.37 24.29 -1.15
N GLY A 126 -3.37 24.85 -0.46
CA GLY A 126 -4.78 24.76 -0.87
C GLY A 126 -5.08 25.43 -2.22
N GLU A 127 -4.46 26.58 -2.50
CA GLU A 127 -4.56 27.25 -3.80
C GLU A 127 -3.94 26.41 -4.92
N THR A 128 -2.77 25.84 -4.67
CA THR A 128 -2.07 24.96 -5.62
C THR A 128 -2.90 23.70 -5.90
N ALA A 129 -3.46 23.06 -4.86
CA ALA A 129 -4.32 21.88 -5.02
C ALA A 129 -5.55 22.16 -5.90
N ARG A 130 -6.19 23.32 -5.71
CA ARG A 130 -7.34 23.73 -6.53
C ARG A 130 -6.95 23.96 -7.99
N ALA A 131 -5.83 24.66 -8.23
CA ALA A 131 -5.31 24.90 -9.57
C ALA A 131 -4.98 23.59 -10.31
N VAL A 132 -4.38 22.62 -9.61
CA VAL A 132 -4.10 21.28 -10.17
C VAL A 132 -5.40 20.55 -10.51
N ARG A 133 -6.42 20.61 -9.65
CA ARG A 133 -7.74 19.99 -9.92
C ARG A 133 -8.38 20.54 -11.19
N GLU A 134 -8.35 21.86 -11.37
CA GLU A 134 -8.92 22.49 -12.55
C GLU A 134 -8.17 22.12 -13.84
N CYS A 135 -6.83 22.10 -13.80
CA CYS A 135 -6.01 21.64 -14.92
C CYS A 135 -6.31 20.18 -15.28
N LEU A 136 -6.39 19.31 -14.27
CA LEU A 136 -6.66 17.89 -14.45
C LEU A 136 -8.05 17.67 -15.08
N GLY A 137 -9.08 18.38 -14.58
CA GLY A 137 -10.42 18.32 -15.15
C GLY A 137 -10.46 18.73 -16.63
N ARG A 138 -9.73 19.80 -17.00
CA ARG A 138 -9.61 20.21 -18.41
C ARG A 138 -8.94 19.15 -19.28
N MET A 139 -7.89 18.50 -18.79
CA MET A 139 -7.20 17.44 -19.53
C MET A 139 -8.07 16.20 -19.73
N ILE A 140 -8.81 15.77 -18.69
CA ILE A 140 -9.69 14.60 -18.78
C ILE A 140 -10.85 14.84 -19.75
N HIS A 141 -11.42 16.05 -19.77
CA HIS A 141 -12.51 16.39 -20.70
C HIS A 141 -12.05 16.65 -22.15
N ALA A 142 -10.74 16.79 -22.39
CA ALA A 142 -10.16 17.02 -23.71
C ALA A 142 -9.67 15.74 -24.40
N LEU A 143 -9.67 14.60 -23.70
CA LEU A 143 -9.38 13.25 -24.20
C LEU A 143 -10.68 12.49 -24.50
#